data_AF-A0A7Y8J3I6-F1
#
_entry.id   AF-A0A7Y8J3I6-F1
#
_cell.length_a   1.000
_cell.length_b   1.000
_cell.length_c   1.000
_cell.angle_alpha   90.00
_cell.angle_beta   90.00
_cell.angle_gamma   90.00
#
_symmetry.space_group_name_H-M   'P 1'
#
loop_
_entity.id
_entity.type
_entity.pdbx_description
1 polymer ?
#
loop_
_entity_poly.entity_id
_entity_poly.type
_entity_poly.pdbx_seq_one_letter_code
_entity_poly.pdbx_strand_id
1 'polypeptide(L)'
;MQKFMIISPHTHEECTMVVKQTLAIGYLTHFWWGCKSGDHTGYAMIEANNADEALLSIPTMIRKKGKAIGLVQFDPEKVKLW
;
A
#
# COMPACT_ATOMS: atom_id res chain seq x y z
N MET A 1 -11.26 9.81 -8.24
CA MET A 1 -10.10 9.14 -7.62
C MET A 1 -10.18 7.66 -7.93
N GLN A 2 -9.05 7.02 -8.20
CA GLN A 2 -8.93 5.57 -8.45
C GLN A 2 -8.51 4.87 -7.16
N LYS A 3 -8.88 3.59 -7.01
CA LYS A 3 -8.46 2.76 -5.86
C LYS A 3 -7.13 2.09 -6.18
N PHE A 4 -6.20 2.15 -5.24
CA PHE A 4 -4.90 1.50 -5.33
C PHE A 4 -4.69 0.55 -4.16
N MET A 5 -4.17 -0.64 -4.43
CA MET A 5 -3.53 -1.47 -3.40
C MET A 5 -2.09 -1.01 -3.26
N ILE A 6 -1.75 -0.52 -2.08
CA ILE A 6 -0.39 -0.22 -1.69
C ILE A 6 0.23 -1.50 -1.12
N ILE A 7 1.37 -1.88 -1.67
CA ILE A 7 2.24 -2.94 -1.14
C ILE A 7 3.55 -2.28 -0.76
N SER A 8 3.88 -2.33 0.53
CA SER A 8 4.97 -1.57 1.14
C SER A 8 6.02 -2.51 1.76
N PRO A 9 6.78 -3.25 0.95
CA PRO A 9 7.75 -4.22 1.44
C PRO A 9 8.95 -3.51 2.06
N HIS A 10 9.49 -4.12 3.10
CA HIS A 10 10.64 -3.67 3.86
C HIS A 10 11.36 -4.89 4.47
N THR A 11 12.55 -4.70 5.04
CA THR A 11 13.26 -5.78 5.74
C THR A 11 12.81 -5.90 7.20
N HIS A 12 13.23 -6.97 7.87
CA HIS A 12 13.00 -7.14 9.31
C HIS A 12 13.56 -5.95 10.11
N GLU A 13 14.79 -5.52 9.78
CA GLU A 13 15.50 -4.43 10.43
C GLU A 13 14.82 -3.07 10.20
N GLU A 14 14.13 -2.92 9.06
CA GLU A 14 13.40 -1.71 8.70
C GLU A 14 12.04 -1.57 9.41
N CYS A 15 11.47 -2.66 9.94
CA CYS A 15 10.08 -2.71 10.45
C CYS A 15 9.72 -1.56 11.40
N THR A 16 10.48 -1.41 12.48
CA THR A 16 10.19 -0.39 13.49
C THR A 16 10.27 1.02 12.91
N MET A 17 11.22 1.27 12.01
CA MET A 17 11.40 2.58 11.40
C MET A 17 10.27 2.89 10.42
N VAL A 18 9.87 1.92 9.59
CA VAL A 18 8.77 2.08 8.63
C VAL A 18 7.47 2.37 9.35
N VAL A 19 7.11 1.58 10.37
CA VAL A 19 5.87 1.79 11.14
C VAL A 19 5.85 3.18 11.81
N LYS A 20 6.96 3.61 12.40
CA LYS A 20 7.08 4.94 13.01
C LYS A 20 6.97 6.07 11.99
N GLN A 21 7.59 5.92 10.82
CA GLN A 21 7.50 6.94 9.77
C GLN A 21 6.09 6.99 9.18
N THR A 22 5.43 5.85 8.99
CA THR A 22 4.03 5.79 8.54
C THR A 22 3.08 6.46 9.56
N LEU A 23 3.37 6.36 10.86
CA LEU A 23 2.69 7.15 11.90
C LEU A 23 2.96 8.65 11.74
N ALA A 24 4.22 9.05 11.56
CA ALA A 24 4.61 10.45 11.46
C ALA A 24 3.99 11.17 10.24
N ILE A 25 3.80 10.46 9.12
CA ILE A 25 3.11 11.00 7.93
C ILE A 25 1.58 10.89 8.01
N GLY A 26 1.03 10.37 9.12
CA GLY A 26 -0.42 10.32 9.37
C GLY A 26 -1.17 9.15 8.73
N TYR A 27 -0.48 8.11 8.23
CA TYR A 27 -1.11 7.00 7.50
C TYR A 27 -1.24 5.69 8.28
N LEU A 28 -0.72 5.59 9.52
CA LEU A 28 -0.60 4.31 10.24
C LEU A 28 -1.90 3.50 10.28
N THR A 29 -3.03 4.14 10.56
CA THR A 29 -4.35 3.48 10.72
C THR A 29 -4.98 3.05 9.40
N HIS A 30 -4.42 3.47 8.25
CA HIS A 30 -4.85 3.03 6.92
C HIS A 30 -4.17 1.71 6.49
N PHE A 31 -3.15 1.27 7.23
CA PHE A 31 -2.34 0.12 6.89
C PHE A 31 -2.68 -1.11 7.73
N TRP A 32 -2.67 -2.26 7.08
CA TRP A 32 -2.54 -3.58 7.66
C TRP A 32 -1.09 -4.05 7.56
N TRP A 33 -0.59 -4.76 8.58
CA TRP A 33 0.83 -5.06 8.74
C TRP A 33 1.06 -6.56 8.86
N GLY A 34 1.87 -7.13 7.97
CA GLY A 34 2.29 -8.53 8.04
C GLY A 34 3.44 -8.79 9.03
N CYS A 35 4.06 -7.75 9.60
CA CYS A 35 5.36 -7.88 10.28
C CYS A 35 5.35 -8.94 11.40
N LYS A 36 4.23 -9.08 12.12
CA LYS A 36 4.07 -10.07 13.20
C LYS A 36 3.87 -11.51 12.71
N SER A 37 3.49 -11.70 11.45
CA SER A 37 3.41 -13.02 10.80
C SER A 37 4.67 -13.39 10.01
N GLY A 38 5.73 -12.58 10.10
CA GLY A 38 6.98 -12.78 9.36
C GLY A 38 6.97 -12.20 7.94
N ASP A 39 5.87 -11.56 7.53
CA ASP A 39 5.81 -10.85 6.25
C ASP A 39 6.11 -9.37 6.48
N HIS A 40 7.31 -8.93 6.12
CA HIS A 40 7.77 -7.56 6.33
C HIS A 40 7.18 -6.60 5.28
N THR A 41 5.85 -6.56 5.21
CA THR A 41 5.08 -5.78 4.25
C THR A 41 3.90 -5.08 4.93
N GLY A 42 3.74 -3.80 4.62
CA GLY A 42 2.51 -3.05 4.91
C GLY A 42 1.59 -3.04 3.69
N TYR A 43 0.27 -3.14 3.94
CA TYR A 43 -0.77 -3.13 2.92
C TYR A 43 -1.78 -2.04 3.21
N ALA A 44 -2.22 -1.29 2.20
CA ALA A 44 -3.29 -0.32 2.35
C ALA A 44 -4.11 -0.23 1.07
N MET A 45 -5.38 0.14 1.19
CA MET A 45 -6.19 0.55 0.05
C MET A 45 -6.33 2.07 0.10
N ILE A 46 -5.81 2.76 -0.91
CA ILE A 46 -5.74 4.22 -0.97
C ILE A 46 -6.48 4.72 -2.20
N GLU A 47 -7.28 5.77 -2.03
CA GLU A 47 -7.85 6.50 -3.15
C GLU A 47 -6.93 7.66 -3.52
N ALA A 48 -6.55 7.77 -4.80
CA ALA A 48 -5.68 8.83 -5.32
C ALA A 48 -5.99 9.13 -6.80
N ASN A 49 -5.43 10.20 -7.38
CA ASN A 49 -5.61 10.49 -8.80
C ASN A 49 -4.74 9.59 -9.69
N ASN A 50 -3.56 9.19 -9.20
CA ASN A 50 -2.62 8.31 -9.88
C ASN A 50 -1.76 7.49 -8.89
N ALA A 51 -0.95 6.57 -9.42
CA ALA A 51 -0.11 5.67 -8.62
C ALA A 51 0.98 6.42 -7.82
N ASP A 52 1.57 7.47 -8.38
CA ASP A 52 2.64 8.24 -7.71
C ASP A 52 2.10 8.98 -6.48
N GLU A 53 0.91 9.58 -6.60
CA GLU A 53 0.20 10.18 -5.47
C GLU A 53 -0.16 9.14 -4.41
N ALA A 54 -0.62 7.95 -4.82
CA ALA A 54 -0.94 6.87 -3.88
C ALA A 54 0.30 6.42 -3.07
N LEU A 55 1.50 6.43 -3.69
CA LEU A 55 2.78 6.13 -3.03
C LEU A 55 3.25 7.20 -2.03
N LEU A 56 2.59 8.36 -1.95
CA LEU A 56 2.85 9.33 -0.88
C LEU A 56 2.35 8.85 0.49
N SER A 57 1.50 7.83 0.52
CA SER A 57 1.02 7.18 1.75
C SER A 57 2.09 6.34 2.47
N ILE A 58 3.25 6.10 1.84
CA ILE A 58 4.37 5.35 2.43
C ILE A 58 5.62 6.22 2.61
N PRO A 59 6.50 5.85 3.57
CA PRO A 59 7.74 6.59 3.80
C PRO A 59 8.67 6.63 2.59
N THR A 60 9.33 7.77 2.38
CA THR A 60 10.23 8.01 1.24
C THR A 60 11.33 6.94 1.11
N MET A 61 11.86 6.46 2.24
CA MET A 61 12.96 5.48 2.26
C MET A 61 12.60 4.12 1.63
N ILE A 62 11.31 3.74 1.63
CA ILE A 62 10.83 2.49 1.03
C ILE A 62 9.98 2.72 -0.23
N ARG A 63 9.75 3.98 -0.63
CA ARG A 63 8.87 4.30 -1.76
C ARG A 63 9.29 3.64 -3.07
N LYS A 64 10.61 3.49 -3.30
CA LYS A 64 11.16 2.79 -4.47
C LYS A 64 10.90 1.27 -4.46
N LYS A 65 10.71 0.67 -3.27
CA LYS A 65 10.35 -0.75 -3.11
C LYS A 65 8.82 -0.95 -3.14
N GLY A 66 8.08 0.11 -2.83
CA GLY A 66 6.63 0.14 -2.79
C GLY A 66 6.00 -0.02 -4.17
N LYS A 67 4.76 -0.54 -4.16
CA LYS A 67 3.92 -0.63 -5.36
C LYS A 67 2.57 0.00 -5.06
N ALA A 68 2.04 0.75 -6.02
CA ALA A 68 0.64 1.17 -6.07
C ALA A 68 -0.02 0.48 -7.26
N ILE A 69 -0.82 -0.55 -6.98
CA ILE A 69 -1.50 -1.36 -8.00
C ILE A 69 -2.91 -0.80 -8.17
N GLY A 70 -3.23 -0.32 -9.37
CA GLY A 70 -4.59 0.11 -9.71
C GLY A 70 -5.57 -1.04 -9.57
N LEU A 71 -6.67 -0.81 -8.85
CA LEU A 71 -7.70 -1.81 -8.60
C LEU A 71 -8.93 -1.52 -9.43
N VAL A 72 -9.49 -2.58 -10.00
CA VAL A 72 -10.79 -2.57 -10.68
C VAL A 72 -11.66 -3.68 -10.10
N GLN A 73 -12.94 -3.40 -9.94
CA GLN A 73 -13.94 -4.44 -9.74
C GLN A 73 -14.63 -4.68 -11.08
N PHE A 74 -14.69 -5.93 -11.48
CA PHE A 74 -15.35 -6.32 -12.72
C PHE A 74 -16.85 -6.50 -12.50
N ASP A 75 -17.63 -6.08 -13.50
CA ASP A 75 -19.06 -6.36 -13.58
C ASP A 75 -19.25 -7.84 -14.00
N PRO A 76 -19.88 -8.68 -13.15
CA PRO A 76 -20.09 -10.09 -13.46
C PRO A 76 -20.76 -10.35 -14.80
N GLU A 77 -21.71 -9.50 -15.22
CA GLU A 77 -22.42 -9.70 -16.49
C GLU A 77 -21.53 -9.40 -17.70
N LYS A 78 -20.62 -8.43 -17.58
CA LYS A 78 -19.65 -8.15 -18.65
C LYS A 78 -18.58 -9.23 -18.74
N VAL A 79 -18.16 -9.80 -17.62
CA VAL A 79 -17.15 -10.88 -17.59
C VAL A 79 -17.65 -12.15 -18.27
N LYS A 80 -18.94 -12.49 -18.13
CA LYS A 80 -19.54 -13.64 -18.83
C LYS A 80 -19.45 -13.56 -20.36
N LEU A 81 -19.19 -12.37 -20.91
CA LEU A 81 -19.11 -12.10 -22.35
C LEU A 81 -17.67 -12.00 -22.89
N TRP A 82 -16.65 -12.27 -22.06
CA TRP A 82 -15.24 -12.24 -22.47
C TRP A 82 -14.82 -13.40 -23.37
#